data_AF-A0A9D8DYG0-F1
#
_entry.id   AF-A0A9D8DYG0-F1
#
_cell.length_a   1.000
_cell.length_b   1.000
_cell.length_c   1.000
_cell.angle_alpha   90.00
_cell.angle_beta   90.00
_cell.angle_gamma   90.00
#
_symmetry.space_group_name_H-M   'P 1'
#
loop_
_entity.id
_entity.type
_entity.pdbx_description
1 polymer ?
#
loop_
_entity_poly.entity_id
_entity_poly.type
_entity_poly.pdbx_seq_one_letter_code
_entity_poly.pdbx_strand_id
1 'polypeptide(L)'
;AYRTGRPDRPAADVWSAARTDAVLRVPALRVADAHAAAGDRAFVYRFDWEAPDIGAAHAVDLPFTFGAFGRDGWGAAVGADRRPDEAEHLGRVLRSAWCGFAATGTPGHPDLPVWPVHDPRTRPTACFDATTQVVDDPAGAERAAWSD
;
A
#
# COMPACT_ATOMS: atom_id res chain seq x y z
N ALA A 1 -10.46 -18.15 2.80
CA ALA A 1 -10.03 -16.74 2.88
C ALA A 1 -10.39 -15.97 1.60
N TYR A 2 -9.66 -16.13 0.48
CA TYR A 2 -9.87 -15.31 -0.72
C TYR A 2 -11.26 -15.36 -1.36
N ARG A 3 -11.80 -16.57 -1.61
CA ARG A 3 -13.16 -16.74 -2.16
C ARG A 3 -14.22 -16.19 -1.20
N THR A 4 -14.04 -16.44 0.09
CA THR A 4 -14.96 -15.99 1.15
C THR A 4 -15.01 -14.47 1.26
N GLY A 5 -13.87 -13.78 1.12
CA GLY A 5 -13.80 -12.31 1.13
C GLY A 5 -14.20 -11.64 -0.20
N ARG A 6 -14.43 -12.42 -1.26
CA ARG A 6 -14.79 -11.95 -2.60
C ARG A 6 -15.85 -12.85 -3.26
N PRO A 7 -17.02 -13.05 -2.63
CA PRO A 7 -18.01 -14.04 -3.10
C PRO A 7 -18.55 -13.74 -4.50
N ASP A 8 -18.70 -12.47 -4.85
CA ASP A 8 -19.27 -12.01 -6.12
C ASP A 8 -18.22 -11.65 -7.17
N ARG A 9 -16.93 -11.85 -6.88
CA ARG A 9 -15.85 -11.50 -7.82
C ARG A 9 -15.54 -12.65 -8.77
N PRO A 10 -15.11 -12.37 -10.01
CA PRO A 10 -14.61 -13.37 -10.93
C PRO A 10 -13.49 -14.22 -10.33
N ALA A 11 -13.37 -15.47 -10.79
CA ALA A 11 -12.28 -16.35 -10.34
C ALA A 11 -10.88 -15.76 -10.62
N ALA A 12 -10.75 -14.94 -11.67
CA ALA A 12 -9.54 -14.20 -11.98
C ALA A 12 -9.14 -13.24 -10.85
N ASP A 13 -10.07 -12.47 -10.28
CA ASP A 13 -9.80 -11.56 -9.15
C ASP A 13 -9.34 -12.33 -7.91
N VAL A 14 -9.99 -13.47 -7.63
CA VAL A 14 -9.63 -14.35 -6.50
C VAL A 14 -8.21 -14.90 -6.69
N TRP A 15 -7.88 -15.34 -7.90
CA TRP A 15 -6.53 -15.82 -8.23
C TRP A 15 -5.49 -14.70 -8.16
N SER A 16 -5.79 -13.52 -8.71
CA SER A 16 -4.92 -12.34 -8.67
C SER A 16 -4.63 -11.93 -7.22
N ALA A 17 -5.63 -11.90 -6.34
CA ALA A 17 -5.42 -11.59 -4.93
C ALA A 17 -4.49 -12.60 -4.24
N ALA A 18 -4.73 -13.91 -4.44
CA ALA A 18 -3.85 -14.95 -3.91
C ALA A 18 -2.43 -14.85 -4.48
N ARG A 19 -2.31 -14.56 -5.78
CA ARG A 19 -1.02 -14.42 -6.46
C ARG A 19 -0.26 -13.19 -5.96
N THR A 20 -0.93 -12.05 -5.75
CA THR A 20 -0.38 -10.83 -5.18
C THR A 20 0.19 -11.08 -3.79
N ASP A 21 -0.52 -11.85 -2.97
CA ASP A 21 -0.03 -12.16 -1.63
C ASP A 21 1.19 -13.05 -1.63
N ALA A 22 1.22 -14.04 -2.53
CA ALA A 22 2.35 -14.95 -2.70
C ALA A 22 3.66 -14.24 -3.04
N VAL A 23 3.64 -13.18 -3.86
CA VAL A 23 4.87 -12.50 -4.32
C VAL A 23 5.14 -11.14 -3.72
N LEU A 24 4.13 -10.44 -3.22
CA LEU A 24 4.30 -9.09 -2.69
C LEU A 24 4.02 -9.06 -1.18
N ARG A 25 2.75 -9.21 -0.79
CA ARG A 25 2.34 -8.87 0.58
C ARG A 25 2.94 -9.79 1.64
N VAL A 26 2.90 -11.11 1.45
CA VAL A 26 3.42 -12.06 2.45
C VAL A 26 4.93 -11.97 2.60
N PRO A 27 5.74 -11.96 1.51
CA PRO A 27 7.18 -11.73 1.62
C PRO A 27 7.53 -10.39 2.28
N ALA A 28 6.85 -9.30 1.92
CA ALA A 28 7.09 -7.97 2.51
C ALA A 28 6.81 -7.96 4.02
N LEU A 29 5.71 -8.58 4.47
CA LEU A 29 5.39 -8.71 5.89
C LEU A 29 6.41 -9.58 6.63
N ARG A 30 6.92 -10.66 6.03
CA ARG A 30 8.00 -11.48 6.63
C ARG A 30 9.30 -10.69 6.82
N VAL A 31 9.63 -9.81 5.88
CA VAL A 31 10.78 -8.88 6.01
C VAL A 31 10.53 -7.89 7.16
N ALA A 32 9.34 -7.30 7.24
CA ALA A 32 9.00 -6.37 8.33
C ALA A 32 9.01 -7.06 9.71
N ASP A 33 8.51 -8.29 9.80
CA ASP A 33 8.57 -9.11 11.01
C ASP A 33 10.02 -9.40 11.43
N ALA A 34 10.89 -9.74 10.48
CA ALA A 34 12.30 -9.98 10.75
C ALA A 34 13.02 -8.73 11.26
N HIS A 35 12.76 -7.55 10.69
CA HIS A 35 13.27 -6.28 11.21
C HIS A 35 12.80 -6.02 12.64
N ALA A 36 11.51 -6.19 12.93
CA ALA A 36 10.98 -6.01 14.28
C ALA A 36 11.60 -7.00 15.28
N ALA A 37 11.79 -8.26 14.89
CA ALA A 37 12.42 -9.28 15.73
C ALA A 37 13.91 -8.99 16.02
N ALA A 38 14.60 -8.28 15.12
CA ALA A 38 15.97 -7.82 15.32
C ALA A 38 16.07 -6.58 16.24
N GLY A 39 14.95 -6.00 16.67
CA GLY A 39 14.91 -4.75 17.44
C GLY A 39 14.95 -3.49 16.59
N ASP A 40 14.86 -3.61 15.27
CA ASP A 40 14.81 -2.50 14.32
C ASP A 40 13.36 -2.02 14.08
N ARG A 41 13.25 -0.92 13.33
CA ARG A 41 11.97 -0.28 13.01
C ARG A 41 11.63 -0.51 11.55
N ALA A 42 10.42 -1.00 11.29
CA ALA A 42 9.84 -1.08 9.95
C ALA A 42 8.49 -0.35 9.92
N PHE A 43 8.10 0.12 8.73
CA PHE A 43 6.80 0.73 8.46
C PHE A 43 6.24 0.08 7.20
N VAL A 44 5.00 -0.42 7.26
CA VAL A 44 4.37 -1.15 6.15
C VAL A 44 3.24 -0.33 5.57
N TYR A 45 3.23 -0.16 4.25
CA TYR A 45 2.11 0.47 3.55
C TYR A 45 1.54 -0.43 2.46
N ARG A 46 0.29 -0.15 2.08
CA ARG A 46 -0.41 -0.68 0.92
C ARG A 46 -0.88 0.50 0.08
N PHE A 47 -0.71 0.41 -1.23
CA PHE A 47 -1.17 1.45 -2.15
C PHE A 47 -2.43 0.96 -2.85
N ASP A 48 -3.54 1.67 -2.64
CA ASP A 48 -4.90 1.23 -2.98
C ASP A 48 -5.53 2.03 -4.12
N TRP A 49 -4.85 3.05 -4.64
CA TRP A 49 -5.32 3.81 -5.80
C TRP A 49 -5.53 2.90 -7.02
N GLU A 50 -6.75 2.89 -7.54
CA GLU A 50 -7.12 2.08 -8.70
C GLU A 50 -6.84 2.83 -10.02
N ALA A 51 -5.91 2.30 -10.82
CA ALA A 51 -5.72 2.71 -12.20
C ALA A 51 -6.81 2.11 -13.11
N PRO A 52 -7.15 2.77 -14.23
CA PRO A 52 -8.15 2.27 -15.17
C PRO A 52 -7.84 0.85 -15.63
N ASP A 53 -8.86 -0.02 -15.61
CA ASP A 53 -8.84 -1.41 -16.11
C ASP A 53 -7.90 -2.41 -15.42
N ILE A 54 -6.91 -1.92 -14.66
CA ILE A 54 -5.89 -2.76 -13.99
C ILE A 54 -5.92 -2.67 -12.46
N GLY A 55 -6.68 -1.73 -11.89
CA GLY A 55 -6.78 -1.53 -10.44
C GLY A 55 -5.47 -1.05 -9.81
N ALA A 56 -5.28 -1.34 -8.52
CA ALA A 56 -4.05 -1.06 -7.78
C ALA A 56 -2.94 -2.06 -8.15
N ALA A 57 -2.47 -1.98 -9.39
CA ALA A 57 -1.49 -2.91 -9.97
C ALA A 57 -0.04 -2.56 -9.59
N HIS A 58 0.88 -3.44 -9.98
CA HIS A 58 2.31 -3.23 -9.81
C HIS A 58 2.78 -1.90 -10.43
N ALA A 59 3.57 -1.14 -9.68
CA ALA A 59 4.18 0.13 -10.07
C ALA A 59 3.22 1.32 -10.30
N VAL A 60 1.93 1.18 -9.99
CA VAL A 60 0.96 2.30 -10.08
C VAL A 60 1.31 3.45 -9.11
N ASP A 61 2.04 3.17 -8.03
CA ASP A 61 2.50 4.14 -7.05
C ASP A 61 3.68 5.02 -7.51
N LEU A 62 4.38 4.65 -8.58
CA LEU A 62 5.60 5.37 -9.01
C LEU A 62 5.33 6.83 -9.41
N PRO A 63 4.32 7.17 -10.23
CA PRO A 63 4.05 8.57 -10.59
C PRO A 63 3.70 9.44 -9.38
N PHE A 64 3.06 8.85 -8.37
CA PHE A 64 2.74 9.53 -7.09
C PHE A 64 4.01 9.78 -6.28
N THR A 65 4.85 8.76 -6.16
CA THR A 65 6.14 8.78 -5.45
C THR A 65 7.07 9.84 -6.03
N PHE A 66 7.09 10.02 -7.36
CA PHE A 66 8.00 10.97 -8.01
C PHE A 66 7.35 12.32 -8.40
N GLY A 67 6.04 12.49 -8.23
CA GLY A 67 5.33 13.68 -8.73
C GLY A 67 5.45 13.83 -10.24
N ALA A 68 5.33 12.72 -10.97
CA ALA A 68 5.69 12.60 -12.37
C ALA A 68 4.49 12.42 -13.31
N PHE A 69 3.28 12.79 -12.89
CA PHE A 69 2.04 12.59 -13.66
C PHE A 69 2.11 13.19 -15.08
N GLY A 70 2.72 14.36 -15.24
CA GLY A 70 2.86 15.04 -16.53
C GLY A 70 3.93 14.46 -17.48
N ARG A 71 4.57 13.33 -17.13
CA ARG A 71 5.64 12.71 -17.94
C ARG A 71 5.16 11.42 -18.58
N ASP A 72 5.54 11.18 -19.83
CA ASP A 72 5.41 9.90 -20.53
C ASP A 72 4.02 9.24 -20.49
N GLY A 73 2.96 10.05 -20.38
CA GLY A 73 1.58 9.56 -20.29
C GLY A 73 1.20 8.91 -18.95
N TRP A 74 2.02 9.06 -17.91
CA TRP A 74 1.77 8.44 -16.60
C TRP A 74 0.46 8.90 -15.97
N GLY A 75 0.10 10.17 -16.09
CA GLY A 75 -1.15 10.70 -15.56
C GLY A 75 -2.37 9.98 -16.12
N ALA A 76 -2.40 9.74 -17.43
CA ALA A 76 -3.45 8.96 -18.07
C ALA A 76 -3.39 7.47 -17.68
N ALA A 77 -2.19 6.89 -17.66
CA ALA A 77 -1.98 5.46 -17.38
C ALA A 77 -2.46 5.05 -15.99
N VAL A 78 -2.24 5.89 -14.98
CA VAL A 78 -2.74 5.64 -13.61
C VAL A 78 -4.09 6.29 -13.34
N GLY A 79 -4.68 6.97 -14.32
CA GLY A 79 -5.96 7.67 -14.15
C GLY A 79 -5.91 8.92 -13.27
N ALA A 80 -4.72 9.44 -12.97
CA ALA A 80 -4.55 10.72 -12.27
C ALA A 80 -5.17 11.88 -13.06
N ASP A 81 -5.10 11.85 -14.40
CA ASP A 81 -5.70 12.90 -15.25
C ASP A 81 -7.23 12.99 -15.10
N ARG A 82 -7.88 11.89 -14.68
CA ARG A 82 -9.33 11.84 -14.44
C ARG A 82 -9.71 12.43 -13.07
N ARG A 83 -8.77 12.46 -12.14
CA ARG A 83 -8.94 12.86 -10.73
C ARG A 83 -7.70 13.63 -10.24
N PRO A 84 -7.36 14.78 -10.87
CA PRO A 84 -6.05 15.42 -10.69
C PRO A 84 -5.83 15.92 -9.26
N ASP A 85 -6.86 16.48 -8.63
CA ASP A 85 -6.74 17.01 -7.26
C ASP A 85 -6.53 15.90 -6.22
N GLU A 86 -7.25 14.78 -6.36
CA GLU A 86 -7.07 13.59 -5.51
C GLU A 86 -5.67 12.99 -5.71
N ALA A 87 -5.23 12.87 -6.96
CA ALA A 87 -3.94 12.27 -7.27
C ALA A 87 -2.77 13.13 -6.76
N GLU A 88 -2.86 14.45 -6.93
CA GLU A 88 -1.88 15.39 -6.42
C GLU A 88 -1.86 15.43 -4.89
N HIS A 89 -3.03 15.36 -4.25
CA HIS A 89 -3.11 15.26 -2.79
C HIS A 89 -2.46 13.97 -2.29
N LEU A 90 -2.85 12.81 -2.82
CA LEU A 90 -2.26 11.52 -2.46
C LEU A 90 -0.75 11.49 -2.69
N GLY A 91 -0.30 12.01 -3.84
CA GLY A 91 1.12 12.14 -4.14
C GLY A 91 1.87 12.99 -3.12
N ARG A 92 1.31 14.12 -2.67
CA ARG A 92 1.92 14.95 -1.62
C ARG A 92 2.00 14.22 -0.27
N VAL A 93 0.96 13.50 0.13
CA VAL A 93 0.95 12.71 1.37
C VAL A 93 2.04 11.63 1.30
N LEU A 94 2.05 10.81 0.25
CA LEU A 94 3.03 9.74 0.07
C LEU A 94 4.47 10.26 0.06
N ARG A 95 4.74 11.33 -0.69
CA ARG A 95 6.09 11.94 -0.73
C ARG A 95 6.51 12.53 0.60
N SER A 96 5.58 13.15 1.35
CA SER A 96 5.89 13.70 2.67
C SER A 96 6.28 12.58 3.65
N ALA A 97 5.59 11.44 3.59
CA ALA A 97 5.94 10.26 4.37
C ALA A 97 7.34 9.71 4.01
N TRP A 98 7.65 9.59 2.71
CA TRP A 98 8.98 9.17 2.25
C TRP A 98 10.09 10.15 2.68
N CYS A 99 9.87 11.45 2.51
CA CYS A 99 10.82 12.49 2.92
C CYS A 99 11.04 12.48 4.45
N GLY A 100 9.98 12.33 5.24
CA GLY A 100 10.07 12.19 6.70
C GLY A 100 10.90 10.97 7.09
N PHE A 101 10.62 9.81 6.48
CA PHE A 101 11.41 8.60 6.72
C PHE A 101 12.89 8.78 6.35
N ALA A 102 13.19 9.39 5.21
CA ALA A 102 14.57 9.66 4.79
C ALA A 102 15.30 10.64 5.74
N ALA A 103 14.59 11.64 6.26
CA ALA A 103 15.18 12.67 7.11
C ALA A 103 15.39 12.21 8.57
N THR A 104 14.44 11.46 9.14
CA THR A 104 14.39 11.18 10.58
C THR A 104 14.11 9.72 10.93
N GLY A 105 13.92 8.86 9.94
CA GLY A 105 13.50 7.47 10.16
C GLY A 105 12.05 7.34 10.66
N THR A 106 11.21 8.36 10.50
CA THR A 106 9.77 8.32 10.83
C THR A 106 8.95 8.91 9.68
N PRO A 107 7.93 8.21 9.16
CA PRO A 107 7.11 8.71 8.05
C PRO A 107 6.00 9.69 8.46
N GLY A 108 5.83 9.96 9.76
CA GLY A 108 4.71 10.77 10.26
C GLY A 108 4.78 12.25 9.85
N HIS A 109 3.64 12.81 9.45
CA HIS A 109 3.45 14.24 9.17
C HIS A 109 1.98 14.64 9.41
N PRO A 110 1.63 15.95 9.50
CA PRO A 110 0.28 16.40 9.89
C PRO A 110 -0.88 15.91 9.03
N ASP A 111 -0.63 15.60 7.75
CA ASP A 111 -1.66 15.11 6.82
C ASP A 111 -1.79 13.58 6.82
N LEU A 112 -1.08 12.88 7.70
CA LEU A 112 -1.14 11.43 7.83
C LEU A 112 -1.69 11.05 9.21
N PRO A 113 -2.63 10.08 9.31
CA PRO A 113 -2.95 9.47 10.58
C PRO A 113 -1.69 8.94 11.25
N VAL A 114 -1.73 8.79 12.58
CA VAL A 114 -0.61 8.17 13.31
C VAL A 114 -0.34 6.80 12.71
N TRP A 115 0.88 6.62 12.19
CA TRP A 115 1.36 5.38 11.59
C TRP A 115 2.41 4.76 12.53
N PRO A 116 2.01 3.80 13.39
CA PRO A 116 2.93 3.17 14.32
C PRO A 116 4.00 2.34 13.60
N VAL A 117 5.11 2.11 14.30
CA VAL A 117 6.12 1.12 13.89
C VAL A 117 5.45 -0.25 13.79
N HIS A 118 5.90 -1.04 12.81
CA HIS A 118 5.43 -2.40 12.60
C HIS A 118 5.56 -3.25 13.88
N ASP A 119 4.45 -3.87 14.27
CA ASP A 119 4.38 -4.88 15.33
C ASP A 119 3.77 -6.15 14.71
N PRO A 120 4.43 -7.31 14.76
CA PRO A 120 3.91 -8.56 14.20
C PRO A 120 2.53 -8.97 14.72
N ARG A 121 2.10 -8.45 15.88
CA ARG A 121 0.80 -8.74 16.52
C ARG A 121 -0.35 -7.93 15.93
N THR A 122 -0.11 -6.66 15.60
CA THR A 122 -1.17 -5.73 15.12
C THR A 122 -1.00 -5.34 13.65
N ARG A 123 0.23 -5.34 13.15
CA ARG A 123 0.62 -5.06 11.75
C ARG A 123 -0.02 -3.77 11.21
N PRO A 124 0.23 -2.63 11.87
CA PRO A 124 -0.32 -1.35 11.46
C PRO A 124 0.16 -1.03 10.04
N THR A 125 -0.79 -0.81 9.13
CA THR A 125 -0.50 -0.60 7.70
C THR A 125 -1.12 0.72 7.23
N ALA A 126 -0.30 1.63 6.70
CA ALA A 126 -0.81 2.80 6.00
C ALA A 126 -1.40 2.36 4.64
N CYS A 127 -2.70 2.57 4.46
CA CYS A 127 -3.43 2.29 3.22
C CYS A 127 -3.59 3.62 2.47
N PHE A 128 -2.75 3.82 1.45
CA PHE A 128 -2.69 5.02 0.64
C PHE A 128 -3.74 4.96 -0.48
N ASP A 129 -4.76 5.80 -0.37
CA ASP A 129 -5.81 6.05 -1.36
C ASP A 129 -6.21 7.53 -1.29
N ALA A 130 -7.25 7.94 -2.02
CA ALA A 130 -7.82 9.30 -1.99
C ALA A 130 -8.05 9.80 -0.55
N THR A 131 -8.38 8.91 0.39
CA THR A 131 -8.28 9.16 1.83
C THR A 131 -7.34 8.13 2.44
N THR A 132 -6.20 8.57 2.98
CA THR A 132 -5.24 7.67 3.61
C THR A 132 -5.70 7.27 5.01
N GLN A 133 -5.62 5.97 5.31
CA GLN A 133 -5.96 5.41 6.61
C GLN A 133 -4.81 4.56 7.15
N VAL A 134 -4.73 4.38 8.47
CA VAL A 134 -3.86 3.37 9.09
C VAL A 134 -4.77 2.30 9.68
N VAL A 135 -4.63 1.08 9.18
CA VAL A 135 -5.47 -0.06 9.53
C VAL A 135 -4.59 -1.17 10.06
N ASP A 136 -4.99 -1.77 11.18
CA ASP A 136 -4.37 -2.97 11.71
C ASP A 136 -4.74 -4.15 10.81
N ASP A 137 -3.72 -4.77 10.22
CA ASP A 137 -3.84 -6.01 9.46
C ASP A 137 -4.97 -6.06 8.40
N PRO A 138 -4.99 -5.15 7.42
CA PRO A 138 -6.13 -4.93 6.51
C PRO A 138 -6.48 -6.13 5.59
N ALA A 139 -5.66 -7.19 5.58
CA ALA A 139 -5.93 -8.44 4.87
C ALA A 139 -5.54 -9.66 5.73
N GLY A 140 -5.86 -9.59 7.03
CA GLY A 140 -5.45 -10.58 8.02
C GLY A 140 -5.92 -12.00 7.78
N ALA A 141 -7.18 -12.18 7.39
CA ALA A 141 -7.74 -13.50 7.09
C ALA A 141 -7.05 -14.15 5.87
N GLU A 142 -6.67 -13.35 4.88
CA GLU A 142 -5.93 -13.81 3.70
C GLU A 142 -4.47 -14.09 4.04
N ARG A 143 -3.83 -13.20 4.81
CA ARG A 143 -2.46 -13.42 5.31
C ARG A 143 -2.36 -14.73 6.10
N ALA A 144 -3.31 -14.99 6.99
CA ALA A 144 -3.31 -16.15 7.87
C ALA A 144 -3.37 -17.49 7.12
N ALA A 145 -3.79 -17.49 5.85
CA ALA A 145 -3.73 -18.67 4.99
C ALA A 145 -2.31 -19.04 4.53
N TRP A 146 -1.32 -18.16 4.76
CA TRP A 146 0.11 -18.34 4.43
C TRP A 146 0.99 -18.52 5.67
N SER A 147 0.35 -18.70 6.83
CA SER A 147 1.05 -19.12 8.03
C SER A 147 1.47 -20.57 7.85
N ASP A 148 2.76 -20.85 7.98
CA ASP A 148 3.28 -22.21 8.15
C ASP A 148 2.96 -22.73 9.56
#